data_AF-A0A3C0A7Y9-F1
#
_entry.id   AF-A0A3C0A7Y9-F1
#
_cell.length_a   1.000
_cell.length_b   1.000
_cell.length_c   1.000
_cell.angle_alpha   90.00
_cell.angle_beta   90.00
_cell.angle_gamma   90.00
#
_symmetry.space_group_name_H-M   'P 1'
#
loop_
_entity.id
_entity.type
_entity.pdbx_description
1 polymer ?
#
loop_
_entity_poly.entity_id
_entity_poly.type
_entity_poly.pdbx_seq_one_letter_code
_entity_poly.pdbx_strand_id
1 'polypeptide(L)'
;GWGAMQYPQLVLGMLAIFTYVGVEVSIGSNLGELLMTKAFGSLGESEVAPFISLYWGGLMIGRWAGAITVFNPAEGLKKILYIVVPYVAFGVILLAIYLAEFEVVHLFGFSACVALQIIGFFLGKDSPARTLKIFGILGMAAMLVGLFTSGNIAIYAFLSGGLFCSIMWPSIFSLSIKGLGKYTSQGSAFLVMMILGGAIIPPIQGKLADIIGIHESYVICVLCFAYLAFFAQKVGTLHQKNA
;
A
#
# COMPACT_ATOMS: atom_id res chain seq x y z
N GLY A 1 5.34 20.98 -28.10
CA GLY A 1 5.07 21.67 -26.82
C GLY A 1 4.94 20.64 -25.71
N TRP A 2 5.09 21.03 -24.45
CA TRP A 2 5.16 20.17 -23.24
C TRP A 2 3.97 19.21 -22.98
N GLY A 3 3.07 19.02 -23.97
CA GLY A 3 2.09 17.93 -24.07
C GLY A 3 1.29 17.72 -22.78
N ALA A 4 1.22 16.45 -22.36
CA ALA A 4 0.55 16.06 -21.13
C ALA A 4 1.19 16.64 -19.84
N MET A 5 2.48 16.99 -19.84
CA MET A 5 3.18 17.50 -18.64
C MET A 5 2.79 18.92 -18.24
N GLN A 6 2.00 19.62 -19.06
CA GLN A 6 1.42 20.92 -18.71
C GLN A 6 0.42 20.82 -17.55
N TYR A 7 -0.11 19.62 -17.27
CA TYR A 7 -1.08 19.37 -16.22
C TYR A 7 -0.37 19.04 -14.90
N PRO A 8 -0.48 19.88 -13.86
CA PRO A 8 0.23 19.66 -12.59
C PRO A 8 -0.23 18.38 -11.88
N GLN A 9 -1.49 17.96 -12.06
CA GLN A 9 -1.98 16.70 -11.49
C GLN A 9 -1.32 15.46 -12.10
N LEU A 10 -0.86 15.55 -13.36
CA LEU A 10 -0.13 14.48 -14.02
C LEU A 10 1.30 14.39 -13.46
N VAL A 11 2.02 15.52 -13.38
CA VAL A 11 3.41 15.54 -12.88
C VAL A 11 3.49 15.08 -11.42
N LEU A 12 2.58 15.55 -10.58
CA LEU A 12 2.46 15.07 -9.20
C LEU A 12 2.05 13.58 -9.16
N GLY A 13 1.23 13.15 -10.12
CA GLY A 13 0.84 11.76 -10.32
C GLY A 13 1.99 10.83 -10.65
N MET A 14 2.88 11.27 -11.53
CA MET A 14 4.08 10.54 -11.93
C MET A 14 4.96 10.25 -10.71
N LEU A 15 5.21 11.28 -9.89
CA LEU A 15 5.96 11.13 -8.65
C LEU A 15 5.20 10.28 -7.62
N ALA A 16 3.87 10.33 -7.59
CA ALA A 16 3.06 9.49 -6.72
C ALA A 16 3.15 8.01 -7.12
N ILE A 17 3.08 7.67 -8.41
CA ILE A 17 3.30 6.29 -8.87
C ILE A 17 4.74 5.84 -8.57
N PHE A 18 5.72 6.70 -8.82
CA PHE A 18 7.12 6.39 -8.50
C PHE A 18 7.32 6.03 -7.04
N THR A 19 6.85 6.89 -6.13
CA THR A 19 6.96 6.68 -4.69
C THR A 19 6.12 5.50 -4.21
N TYR A 20 4.92 5.30 -4.77
CA TYR A 20 4.05 4.16 -4.49
C TYR A 20 4.71 2.82 -4.83
N VAL A 21 5.21 2.64 -6.06
CA VAL A 21 5.85 1.38 -6.44
C VAL A 21 7.14 1.18 -5.66
N GLY A 22 7.86 2.28 -5.43
CA GLY A 22 9.05 2.26 -4.59
C GLY A 22 8.78 1.70 -3.20
N VAL A 23 7.79 2.24 -2.48
CA VAL A 23 7.46 1.77 -1.13
C VAL A 23 6.86 0.37 -1.11
N GLU A 24 6.02 0.02 -2.09
CA GLU A 24 5.42 -1.31 -2.22
C GLU A 24 6.51 -2.39 -2.35
N VAL A 25 7.49 -2.18 -3.23
CA VAL A 25 8.59 -3.13 -3.43
C VAL A 25 9.57 -3.06 -2.27
N SER A 26 9.90 -1.87 -1.78
CA SER A 26 10.83 -1.66 -0.65
C SER A 26 10.43 -2.44 0.60
N ILE A 27 9.16 -2.34 1.01
CA ILE A 27 8.70 -3.05 2.20
C ILE A 27 8.83 -4.55 1.97
N GLY A 28 8.34 -5.07 0.83
CA GLY A 28 8.35 -6.50 0.54
C GLY A 28 9.76 -7.08 0.41
N SER A 29 10.68 -6.38 -0.24
CA SER A 29 12.06 -6.84 -0.46
C SER A 29 12.89 -6.85 0.82
N ASN A 30 12.70 -5.87 1.71
CA ASN A 30 13.50 -5.73 2.93
C ASN A 30 12.86 -6.45 4.14
N LEU A 31 11.59 -6.85 4.04
CA LEU A 31 10.87 -7.48 5.15
C LEU A 31 11.50 -8.82 5.55
N GLY A 32 11.99 -9.60 4.58
CA GLY A 32 12.61 -10.88 4.88
C GLY A 32 13.86 -10.74 5.75
N GLU A 33 14.73 -9.80 5.40
CA GLU A 33 15.94 -9.50 6.17
C GLU A 33 15.59 -8.93 7.55
N LEU A 34 14.60 -8.03 7.63
CA LEU A 34 14.14 -7.46 8.89
C LEU A 34 13.71 -8.55 9.89
N LEU A 35 12.95 -9.55 9.44
CA LEU A 35 12.42 -10.64 10.26
C LEU A 35 13.50 -11.58 10.82
N MET A 36 14.65 -11.67 10.15
CA MET A 36 15.80 -12.46 10.61
C MET A 36 16.58 -11.74 11.72
N THR A 37 16.37 -10.45 11.93
CA THR A 37 17.09 -9.71 12.96
C THR A 37 16.60 -10.06 14.38
N LYS A 38 17.50 -9.94 15.36
CA LYS A 38 17.25 -10.31 16.77
C LYS A 38 16.06 -9.57 17.40
N ALA A 39 15.76 -8.36 16.95
CA ALA A 39 14.65 -7.56 17.46
C ALA A 39 13.26 -8.07 17.01
N PHE A 40 13.22 -8.99 16.04
CA PHE A 40 12.00 -9.47 15.40
C PHE A 40 11.84 -11.00 15.49
N GLY A 41 12.59 -11.64 16.40
CA GLY A 41 12.45 -13.07 16.72
C GLY A 41 13.53 -13.97 16.10
N SER A 42 14.43 -13.43 15.27
CA SER A 42 15.47 -14.22 14.58
C SER A 42 14.91 -15.43 13.84
N LEU A 43 13.82 -15.21 13.10
CA LEU A 43 13.14 -16.25 12.34
C LEU A 43 14.08 -16.87 11.30
N GLY A 44 14.00 -18.19 11.13
CA GLY A 44 14.71 -18.90 10.08
C GLY A 44 14.14 -18.57 8.69
N GLU A 45 14.92 -18.80 7.62
CA GLU A 45 14.48 -18.52 6.24
C GLU A 45 13.13 -19.17 5.88
N SER A 46 12.86 -20.37 6.40
CA SER A 46 11.59 -21.08 6.20
C SER A 46 10.42 -20.43 6.92
N GLU A 47 10.65 -19.76 8.05
CA GLU A 47 9.60 -19.12 8.84
C GLU A 47 9.22 -17.73 8.31
N VAL A 48 10.10 -17.12 7.50
CA VAL A 48 9.87 -15.81 6.87
C VAL A 48 8.88 -15.89 5.70
N ALA A 49 8.89 -17.00 4.96
CA ALA A 49 8.04 -17.22 3.79
C ALA A 49 6.55 -16.89 4.01
N PRO A 50 5.88 -17.39 5.07
CA PRO A 50 4.46 -17.08 5.31
C PRO A 50 4.18 -15.59 5.56
N PHE A 51 5.11 -14.83 6.16
CA PHE A 51 4.96 -13.38 6.33
C PHE A 51 5.05 -12.64 5.00
N ILE A 52 5.98 -13.03 4.13
CA ILE A 52 6.10 -12.46 2.77
C ILE A 52 4.85 -12.80 1.94
N SER A 53 4.38 -14.04 2.00
CA SER A 53 3.13 -14.45 1.36
C SER A 53 1.94 -13.63 1.87
N LEU A 54 1.90 -13.35 3.17
CA LEU A 54 0.85 -12.52 3.75
C LEU A 54 0.96 -11.04 3.34
N TYR A 55 2.17 -10.49 3.19
CA TYR A 55 2.36 -9.13 2.67
C TYR A 55 1.78 -8.97 1.26
N TRP A 56 2.17 -9.86 0.34
CA TRP A 56 1.67 -9.84 -1.04
C TRP A 56 0.20 -10.24 -1.13
N GLY A 57 -0.24 -11.19 -0.30
CA GLY A 57 -1.65 -11.55 -0.16
C GLY A 57 -2.49 -10.40 0.38
N GLY A 58 -1.97 -9.60 1.30
CA GLY A 58 -2.61 -8.40 1.84
C GLY A 58 -2.95 -7.38 0.75
N LEU A 59 -2.12 -7.26 -0.28
CA LEU A 59 -2.44 -6.43 -1.44
C LEU A 59 -3.70 -6.93 -2.17
N MET A 60 -3.93 -8.25 -2.23
CA MET A 60 -5.15 -8.81 -2.83
C MET A 60 -6.40 -8.49 -1.99
N ILE A 61 -6.31 -8.58 -0.66
CA ILE A 61 -7.42 -8.28 0.26
C ILE A 61 -8.02 -6.90 -0.04
N GLY A 62 -7.17 -5.87 -0.13
CA GLY A 62 -7.64 -4.53 -0.39
C GLY A 62 -8.10 -4.29 -1.84
N ARG A 63 -7.53 -5.00 -2.82
CA ARG A 63 -8.03 -4.95 -4.21
C ARG A 63 -9.42 -5.59 -4.35
N TRP A 64 -9.66 -6.70 -3.66
CA TRP A 64 -10.98 -7.34 -3.61
C TRP A 64 -12.01 -6.44 -2.92
N ALA A 65 -11.63 -5.80 -1.81
CA ALA A 65 -12.46 -4.80 -1.14
C ALA A 65 -12.80 -3.62 -2.06
N GLY A 66 -11.80 -3.08 -2.78
CA GLY A 66 -11.98 -1.99 -3.73
C GLY A 66 -12.91 -2.35 -4.90
N ALA A 67 -12.85 -3.59 -5.40
CA ALA A 67 -13.66 -4.05 -6.53
C ALA A 67 -15.17 -4.03 -6.26
N ILE A 68 -15.60 -4.10 -4.98
CA ILE A 68 -17.02 -4.04 -4.61
C ILE A 68 -17.69 -2.76 -5.13
N THR A 69 -16.96 -1.64 -5.15
CA THR A 69 -17.48 -0.35 -5.66
C THR A 69 -17.89 -0.42 -7.12
N VAL A 70 -17.20 -1.25 -7.92
CA VAL A 70 -17.39 -1.35 -9.36
C VAL A 70 -18.71 -2.05 -9.71
N PHE A 71 -19.14 -3.00 -8.88
CA PHE A 71 -20.37 -3.76 -9.10
C PHE A 71 -21.65 -3.00 -8.67
N ASN A 72 -21.49 -1.82 -8.06
CA ASN A 72 -22.58 -0.96 -7.60
C ASN A 72 -23.75 -1.68 -6.88
N PRO A 73 -23.48 -2.53 -5.86
CA PRO A 73 -24.51 -3.25 -5.14
C PRO A 73 -25.38 -2.31 -4.28
N ALA A 74 -26.58 -2.77 -3.91
CA ALA A 74 -27.45 -2.04 -2.98
C ALA A 74 -26.74 -1.71 -1.66
N GLU A 75 -27.02 -0.53 -1.08
CA GLU A 75 -26.33 0.02 0.11
C GLU A 75 -26.17 -0.96 1.28
N GLY A 76 -27.20 -1.76 1.58
CA GLY A 76 -27.13 -2.79 2.62
C GLY A 76 -26.14 -3.92 2.30
N LEU A 77 -26.20 -4.43 1.06
CA LEU A 77 -25.31 -5.48 0.58
C LEU A 77 -23.86 -4.99 0.48
N LYS A 78 -23.66 -3.74 0.05
CA LYS A 78 -22.34 -3.09 -0.05
C LYS A 78 -21.61 -3.08 1.29
N LYS A 79 -22.28 -2.70 2.38
CA LYS A 79 -21.71 -2.69 3.73
C LYS A 79 -21.29 -4.09 4.19
N ILE A 80 -22.13 -5.09 3.91
CA ILE A 80 -21.82 -6.49 4.23
C ILE A 80 -20.60 -6.96 3.43
N LEU A 81 -20.57 -6.69 2.13
CA LEU A 81 -19.46 -7.08 1.26
C LEU A 81 -18.13 -6.46 1.69
N TYR A 82 -18.11 -5.19 2.12
CA TYR A 82 -16.87 -4.56 2.61
C TYR A 82 -16.29 -5.21 3.85
N ILE A 83 -17.10 -5.90 4.65
CA ILE A 83 -16.64 -6.63 5.83
C ILE A 83 -16.28 -8.06 5.43
N VAL A 84 -17.18 -8.74 4.71
CA VAL A 84 -17.04 -10.17 4.38
C VAL A 84 -15.88 -10.41 3.42
N VAL A 85 -15.76 -9.64 2.34
CA VAL A 85 -14.79 -9.89 1.26
C VAL A 85 -13.34 -9.82 1.78
N PRO A 86 -12.92 -8.83 2.58
CA PRO A 86 -11.57 -8.82 3.14
C PRO A 86 -11.25 -10.03 4.03
N TYR A 87 -12.19 -10.46 4.87
CA TYR A 87 -12.00 -11.63 5.73
C TYR A 87 -12.01 -12.94 4.94
N VAL A 88 -12.82 -13.04 3.89
CA VAL A 88 -12.77 -14.18 2.96
C VAL A 88 -11.42 -14.23 2.25
N ALA A 89 -10.93 -13.11 1.72
CA ALA A 89 -9.63 -13.04 1.08
C ALA A 89 -8.49 -13.41 2.06
N PHE A 90 -8.56 -12.91 3.31
CA PHE A 90 -7.63 -13.30 4.37
C PHE A 90 -7.70 -14.80 4.67
N GLY A 91 -8.89 -15.39 4.76
CA GLY A 91 -9.09 -16.82 4.94
C GLY A 91 -8.51 -17.67 3.81
N VAL A 92 -8.65 -17.22 2.56
CA VAL A 92 -8.04 -17.88 1.39
C VAL A 92 -6.51 -17.86 1.48
N ILE A 93 -5.92 -16.74 1.93
CA ILE A 93 -4.47 -16.62 2.13
C ILE A 93 -4.00 -17.57 3.24
N LEU A 94 -4.70 -17.59 4.38
CA LEU A 94 -4.37 -18.51 5.48
C LEU A 94 -4.50 -19.97 5.06
N LEU A 95 -5.54 -20.31 4.29
CA LEU A 95 -5.72 -21.65 3.74
C LEU A 95 -4.56 -22.02 2.80
N ALA A 96 -4.14 -21.12 1.91
CA ALA A 96 -3.01 -21.36 1.03
C ALA A 96 -1.70 -21.59 1.80
N ILE A 97 -1.48 -20.82 2.89
CA ILE A 97 -0.31 -20.97 3.77
C ILE A 97 -0.37 -22.31 4.53
N TYR A 98 -1.55 -22.69 5.03
CA TYR A 98 -1.75 -23.98 5.70
C TYR A 98 -1.53 -25.16 4.75
N LEU A 99 -2.01 -25.07 3.50
CA LEU A 99 -1.76 -26.08 2.46
C LEU A 99 -0.29 -26.17 2.06
N ALA A 100 0.49 -25.11 2.30
CA ALA A 100 1.93 -25.10 2.13
C ALA A 100 2.70 -25.56 3.39
N GLU A 101 2.00 -26.18 4.36
CA GLU A 101 2.56 -26.76 5.59
C GLU A 101 3.23 -25.76 6.56
N PHE A 102 2.84 -24.48 6.51
CA PHE A 102 3.33 -23.46 7.44
C PHE A 102 2.38 -23.19 8.62
N GLU A 103 2.94 -22.77 9.76
CA GLU A 103 2.14 -22.37 10.92
C GLU A 103 1.39 -21.05 10.68
N VAL A 104 0.07 -21.08 10.89
CA VAL A 104 -0.82 -19.92 10.69
C VAL A 104 -1.18 -19.18 11.99
N VAL A 105 -0.83 -19.74 13.16
CA VAL A 105 -1.27 -19.22 14.47
C VAL A 105 -0.82 -17.77 14.67
N HIS A 106 0.44 -17.47 14.32
CA HIS A 106 1.00 -16.12 14.41
C HIS A 106 0.44 -15.15 13.38
N LEU A 107 -0.25 -15.63 12.34
CA LEU A 107 -0.82 -14.78 11.30
C LEU A 107 -2.21 -14.27 11.66
N PHE A 108 -2.94 -14.92 12.57
CA PHE A 108 -4.26 -14.46 13.01
C PHE A 108 -4.24 -13.04 13.60
N GLY A 109 -3.10 -12.61 14.19
CA GLY A 109 -2.93 -11.23 14.66
C GLY A 109 -3.13 -10.18 13.55
N PHE A 110 -2.89 -10.55 12.29
CA PHE A 110 -3.10 -9.68 11.14
C PHE A 110 -4.57 -9.38 10.85
N SER A 111 -5.51 -10.17 11.39
CA SER A 111 -6.95 -9.89 11.29
C SER A 111 -7.33 -8.52 11.87
N ALA A 112 -6.57 -8.01 12.86
CA ALA A 112 -6.74 -6.67 13.40
C ALA A 112 -6.34 -5.59 12.38
N CYS A 113 -5.28 -5.81 11.60
CA CYS A 113 -4.88 -4.91 10.52
C CYS A 113 -5.91 -4.88 9.39
N VAL A 114 -6.52 -6.04 9.08
CA VAL A 114 -7.64 -6.13 8.13
C VAL A 114 -8.85 -5.34 8.65
N ALA A 115 -9.16 -5.41 9.94
CA ALA A 115 -10.23 -4.60 10.54
C ALA A 115 -9.96 -3.08 10.39
N LEU A 116 -8.72 -2.63 10.63
CA LEU A 116 -8.33 -1.24 10.43
C LEU A 116 -8.49 -0.80 8.96
N GLN A 117 -8.15 -1.69 8.02
CA GLN A 117 -8.33 -1.43 6.59
C GLN A 117 -9.83 -1.26 6.25
N ILE A 118 -10.70 -2.13 6.77
CA ILE A 118 -12.15 -2.04 6.58
C ILE A 118 -12.69 -0.69 7.09
N ILE A 119 -12.24 -0.25 8.27
CA ILE A 119 -12.59 1.09 8.80
C ILE A 119 -12.13 2.18 7.83
N GLY A 120 -10.92 2.08 7.30
CA GLY A 120 -10.38 3.00 6.30
C GLY A 120 -11.27 3.10 5.05
N PHE A 121 -11.80 1.97 4.56
CA PHE A 121 -12.74 1.93 3.44
C PHE A 121 -14.05 2.66 3.73
N PHE A 122 -14.64 2.44 4.90
CA PHE A 122 -15.87 3.15 5.31
C PHE A 122 -15.65 4.66 5.41
N LEU A 123 -14.48 5.10 5.89
CA LEU A 123 -14.13 6.52 5.99
C LEU A 123 -13.83 7.15 4.61
N GLY A 124 -13.33 6.37 3.66
CA GLY A 124 -13.04 6.81 2.28
C GLY A 124 -14.28 7.27 1.50
N LYS A 125 -15.47 6.72 1.83
CA LYS A 125 -16.75 6.98 1.16
C LYS A 125 -16.62 6.95 -0.37
N ASP A 126 -15.94 5.93 -0.89
CA ASP A 126 -15.74 5.65 -2.32
C ASP A 126 -15.03 6.72 -3.16
N SER A 127 -14.57 7.81 -2.55
CA SER A 127 -13.83 8.83 -3.28
C SER A 127 -12.35 8.44 -3.38
N PRO A 128 -11.76 8.39 -4.59
CA PRO A 128 -10.35 8.01 -4.75
C PRO A 128 -9.40 8.94 -3.98
N ALA A 129 -9.70 10.23 -3.94
CA ALA A 129 -8.87 11.22 -3.22
C ALA A 129 -8.89 11.03 -1.70
N ARG A 130 -10.07 10.80 -1.09
CA ARG A 130 -10.16 10.62 0.36
C ARG A 130 -9.60 9.26 0.78
N THR A 131 -9.91 8.21 0.02
CA THR A 131 -9.39 6.87 0.26
C THR A 131 -7.85 6.88 0.20
N LEU A 132 -7.27 7.46 -0.85
CA LEU A 132 -5.81 7.58 -0.96
C LEU A 132 -5.19 8.37 0.20
N LYS A 133 -5.83 9.47 0.63
CA LYS A 133 -5.35 10.25 1.78
C LYS A 133 -5.37 9.45 3.08
N ILE A 134 -6.48 8.77 3.38
CA ILE A 134 -6.63 7.96 4.60
C ILE A 134 -5.60 6.82 4.61
N PHE A 135 -5.51 6.08 3.51
CA PHE A 135 -4.59 4.95 3.40
C PHE A 135 -3.12 5.40 3.42
N GLY A 136 -2.80 6.57 2.85
CA GLY A 136 -1.48 7.17 2.96
C GLY A 136 -1.11 7.53 4.40
N ILE A 137 -2.04 8.10 5.16
CA ILE A 137 -1.83 8.44 6.58
C ILE A 137 -1.73 7.17 7.43
N LEU A 138 -2.61 6.18 7.22
CA LEU A 138 -2.55 4.90 7.93
C LEU A 138 -1.26 4.14 7.63
N GLY A 139 -0.83 4.12 6.36
CA GLY A 139 0.46 3.54 5.96
C GLY A 139 1.65 4.23 6.63
N MET A 140 1.66 5.57 6.65
CA MET A 140 2.68 6.33 7.35
C MET A 140 2.70 6.02 8.86
N ALA A 141 1.53 6.02 9.51
CA ALA A 141 1.40 5.71 10.91
C ALA A 141 1.87 4.28 11.22
N ALA A 142 1.54 3.31 10.36
CA ALA A 142 1.99 1.94 10.50
C ALA A 142 3.52 1.82 10.36
N MET A 143 4.13 2.49 9.39
CA MET A 143 5.60 2.49 9.27
C MET A 143 6.27 3.14 10.49
N LEU A 144 5.71 4.24 11.02
CA LEU A 144 6.21 4.88 12.24
C LEU A 144 6.07 3.97 13.47
N VAL A 145 4.92 3.31 13.64
CA VAL A 145 4.73 2.31 14.70
C VAL A 145 5.75 1.19 14.53
N GLY A 146 5.97 0.70 13.31
CA GLY A 146 6.99 -0.31 13.01
C GLY A 146 8.41 0.15 13.40
N LEU A 147 8.75 1.42 13.16
CA LEU A 147 10.06 2.00 13.53
C LEU A 147 10.23 2.14 15.05
N PHE A 148 9.21 2.59 15.77
CA PHE A 148 9.31 2.83 17.22
C PHE A 148 9.00 1.61 18.09
N THR A 149 8.59 0.49 17.50
CA THR A 149 8.28 -0.75 18.22
C THR A 149 9.14 -1.91 17.72
N SER A 150 9.13 -3.01 18.46
CA SER A 150 9.84 -4.24 18.12
C SER A 150 8.97 -5.48 18.38
N GLY A 151 9.41 -6.64 17.92
CA GLY A 151 8.65 -7.89 18.00
C GLY A 151 7.40 -7.91 17.12
N ASN A 152 6.40 -8.70 17.51
CA ASN A 152 5.23 -9.01 16.68
C ASN A 152 4.42 -7.77 16.27
N ILE A 153 4.36 -6.74 17.11
CA ILE A 153 3.64 -5.49 16.81
C ILE A 153 4.26 -4.79 15.60
N ALA A 154 5.58 -4.70 15.57
CA ALA A 154 6.31 -4.08 14.48
C ALA A 154 6.19 -4.90 13.19
N ILE A 155 6.22 -6.23 13.29
CA ILE A 155 5.99 -7.15 12.14
C ILE A 155 4.62 -6.86 11.50
N TYR A 156 3.55 -6.83 12.30
CA TYR A 156 2.21 -6.56 11.77
C TYR A 156 2.09 -5.13 11.22
N ALA A 157 2.77 -4.16 11.83
CA ALA A 157 2.79 -2.78 11.35
C ALA A 157 3.44 -2.69 9.96
N PHE A 158 4.61 -3.30 9.74
CA PHE A 158 5.25 -3.35 8.43
C PHE A 158 4.42 -4.13 7.40
N LEU A 159 3.88 -5.29 7.78
CA LEU A 159 2.99 -6.07 6.91
C LEU A 159 1.75 -5.28 6.47
N SER A 160 1.18 -4.48 7.36
CA SER A 160 -0.01 -3.68 7.06
C SER A 160 0.24 -2.63 5.97
N GLY A 161 1.50 -2.26 5.71
CA GLY A 161 1.89 -1.45 4.55
C GLY A 161 1.37 -2.03 3.23
N GLY A 162 1.41 -3.36 3.06
CA GLY A 162 0.87 -4.04 1.88
C GLY A 162 -0.65 -3.89 1.77
N LEU A 163 -1.38 -4.04 2.89
CA LEU A 163 -2.83 -3.78 2.91
C LEU A 163 -3.15 -2.36 2.46
N PHE A 164 -2.39 -1.37 2.93
CA PHE A 164 -2.68 0.03 2.60
C PHE A 164 -2.30 0.38 1.16
N CYS A 165 -1.24 -0.20 0.61
CA CYS A 165 -0.82 0.00 -0.78
C CYS A 165 -1.85 -0.51 -1.81
N SER A 166 -2.61 -1.55 -1.48
CA SER A 166 -3.53 -2.25 -2.40
C SER A 166 -4.39 -1.37 -3.33
N ILE A 167 -4.94 -0.26 -2.83
CA ILE A 167 -5.87 0.61 -3.54
C ILE A 167 -5.25 1.91 -4.04
N MET A 168 -3.98 2.15 -3.71
CA MET A 168 -3.32 3.41 -4.01
C MET A 168 -3.06 3.56 -5.50
N TRP A 169 -2.55 2.52 -6.17
CA TRP A 169 -2.30 2.53 -7.62
C TRP A 169 -3.51 3.00 -8.44
N PRO A 170 -4.69 2.34 -8.39
CA PRO A 170 -5.84 2.77 -9.20
C PRO A 170 -6.35 4.15 -8.81
N SER A 171 -6.23 4.53 -7.52
CA SER A 171 -6.63 5.85 -7.03
C SER A 171 -5.73 6.96 -7.57
N ILE A 172 -4.41 6.78 -7.52
CA ILE A 172 -3.42 7.71 -8.08
C ILE A 172 -3.65 7.84 -9.58
N PHE A 173 -3.75 6.71 -10.28
CA PHE A 173 -3.93 6.69 -11.72
C PHE A 173 -5.19 7.45 -12.15
N SER A 174 -6.33 7.17 -11.51
CA SER A 174 -7.61 7.84 -11.77
C SER A 174 -7.54 9.35 -11.53
N LEU A 175 -6.90 9.77 -10.43
CA LEU A 175 -6.75 11.19 -10.12
C LEU A 175 -5.81 11.91 -11.09
N SER A 176 -4.75 11.26 -11.55
CA SER A 176 -3.72 11.88 -12.39
C SER A 176 -4.14 12.07 -13.85
N ILE A 177 -5.00 11.20 -14.38
CA ILE A 177 -5.50 11.31 -15.76
C ILE A 177 -6.81 12.10 -15.89
N LYS A 178 -7.39 12.52 -14.77
CA LYS A 178 -8.66 13.27 -14.77
C LYS A 178 -8.48 14.63 -15.47
N GLY A 179 -9.32 14.88 -16.48
CA GLY A 179 -9.34 16.15 -17.21
C GLY A 179 -8.25 16.33 -18.28
N LEU A 180 -7.50 15.28 -18.64
CA LEU A 180 -6.43 15.36 -19.65
C LEU A 180 -6.95 15.35 -21.10
N GLY A 181 -8.18 14.87 -21.34
CA GLY A 181 -8.81 14.85 -22.68
C GLY A 181 -7.93 14.12 -23.71
N LYS A 182 -7.52 14.84 -24.77
CA LYS A 182 -6.66 14.32 -25.84
C LYS A 182 -5.29 13.80 -25.37
N TYR A 183 -4.84 14.21 -24.19
CA TYR A 183 -3.54 13.81 -23.63
C TYR A 183 -3.62 12.60 -22.68
N THR A 184 -4.80 11.98 -22.50
CA THR A 184 -5.00 10.87 -21.55
C THR A 184 -4.09 9.67 -21.87
N SER A 185 -3.96 9.30 -23.14
CA SER A 185 -3.08 8.20 -23.57
C SER A 185 -1.61 8.49 -23.27
N GLN A 186 -1.15 9.70 -23.61
CA GLN A 186 0.22 10.14 -23.34
C GLN A 186 0.50 10.22 -21.83
N GLY A 187 -0.43 10.77 -21.05
CA GLY A 187 -0.31 10.84 -19.59
C GLY A 187 -0.27 9.46 -18.94
N SER A 188 -1.11 8.52 -19.41
CA SER A 188 -1.11 7.13 -18.95
C SER A 188 0.24 6.45 -19.20
N ALA A 189 0.83 6.66 -20.38
CA ALA A 189 2.17 6.14 -20.68
C ALA A 189 3.23 6.70 -19.72
N PHE A 190 3.19 8.01 -19.43
CA PHE A 190 4.09 8.61 -18.45
C PHE A 190 3.93 8.01 -17.06
N LEU A 191 2.70 7.79 -16.59
CA LEU A 191 2.45 7.17 -15.28
C LEU A 191 3.02 5.74 -15.21
N VAL A 192 2.81 4.93 -16.26
CA VAL A 192 3.33 3.56 -16.32
C VAL A 192 4.86 3.52 -16.33
N MET A 193 5.53 4.47 -16.99
CA MET A 193 7.01 4.54 -16.97
C MET A 193 7.56 4.79 -15.55
N MET A 194 6.77 5.38 -14.65
CA MET A 194 7.20 5.65 -13.27
C MET A 194 7.22 4.41 -12.38
N ILE A 195 6.83 3.22 -12.88
CA ILE A 195 7.09 1.94 -12.22
C ILE A 195 8.58 1.76 -11.90
N LEU A 196 9.45 2.48 -12.61
CA LEU A 196 10.88 2.63 -12.31
C LEU A 196 11.18 2.90 -10.82
N GLY A 197 10.26 3.52 -10.06
CA GLY A 197 10.40 3.71 -8.62
C GLY A 197 10.68 2.41 -7.85
N GLY A 198 10.10 1.28 -8.25
CA GLY A 198 10.37 -0.04 -7.68
C GLY A 198 11.77 -0.57 -7.96
N ALA A 199 12.47 -0.05 -8.96
CA ALA A 199 13.86 -0.41 -9.25
C ALA A 199 14.86 0.55 -8.57
N ILE A 200 14.44 1.75 -8.19
CA ILE A 200 15.32 2.79 -7.65
C ILE A 200 15.24 2.87 -6.12
N ILE A 201 14.03 2.90 -5.55
CA ILE A 201 13.84 3.13 -4.11
C ILE A 201 14.34 1.93 -3.27
N PRO A 202 14.10 0.65 -3.65
CA PRO A 202 14.58 -0.47 -2.84
C PRO A 202 16.10 -0.56 -2.73
N PRO A 203 16.91 -0.37 -3.81
CA PRO A 203 18.36 -0.31 -3.66
C PRO A 203 18.85 0.88 -2.82
N ILE A 204 18.17 2.03 -2.88
CA ILE A 204 18.50 3.16 -2.00
C ILE A 204 18.24 2.78 -0.54
N GLN A 205 17.13 2.08 -0.26
CA GLN A 205 16.84 1.58 1.08
C GLN A 205 17.85 0.52 1.53
N GLY A 206 18.22 -0.43 0.68
CA GLY A 206 19.23 -1.44 1.00
C GLY A 206 20.57 -0.80 1.36
N LYS A 207 21.05 0.15 0.55
CA LYS A 207 22.26 0.91 0.87
C LYS A 207 22.16 1.70 2.17
N LEU A 208 20.97 2.21 2.48
CA LEU A 208 20.74 2.90 3.75
C LEU A 208 20.77 1.89 4.91
N ALA A 209 20.18 0.70 4.73
CA ALA A 209 20.19 -0.39 5.68
C ALA A 209 21.62 -0.84 6.04
N ASP A 210 22.53 -0.85 5.07
CA ASP A 210 23.95 -1.17 5.31
C ASP A 210 24.64 -0.16 6.26
N ILE A 211 24.15 1.08 6.33
CA ILE A 211 24.78 2.17 7.11
C ILE A 211 24.12 2.33 8.48
N ILE A 212 22.79 2.36 8.53
CA ILE A 212 22.02 2.68 9.75
C ILE A 212 21.23 1.48 10.31
N GLY A 213 21.24 0.34 9.62
CA GLY A 213 20.50 -0.87 9.97
C GLY A 213 19.17 -1.01 9.20
N ILE A 214 18.76 -2.25 8.96
CA ILE A 214 17.55 -2.60 8.20
C ILE A 214 16.28 -2.03 8.81
N HIS A 215 16.16 -2.01 10.14
CA HIS A 215 14.99 -1.48 10.84
C HIS A 215 14.82 0.03 10.57
N GLU A 216 15.87 0.82 10.79
CA GLU A 216 15.85 2.28 10.59
C GLU A 216 15.70 2.68 9.11
N SER A 217 16.12 1.82 8.18
CA SER A 217 15.98 2.06 6.73
C SER A 217 14.52 2.28 6.28
N TYR A 218 13.55 1.78 7.05
CA TYR A 218 12.11 1.98 6.78
C TYR A 218 11.65 3.44 6.91
N VAL A 219 12.51 4.36 7.35
CA VAL A 219 12.26 5.81 7.25
C VAL A 219 11.95 6.23 5.80
N ILE A 220 12.55 5.57 4.81
CA ILE A 220 12.24 5.82 3.39
C ILE A 220 10.76 5.50 3.08
N CYS A 221 10.24 4.42 3.66
CA CYS A 221 8.85 4.03 3.50
C CYS A 221 7.90 5.08 4.12
N VAL A 222 8.26 5.63 5.28
CA VAL A 222 7.52 6.74 5.92
C VAL A 222 7.46 7.96 5.00
N LEU A 223 8.60 8.37 4.44
CA LEU A 223 8.68 9.52 3.52
C LEU A 223 7.85 9.31 2.25
N CYS A 224 7.84 8.09 1.72
CA CYS A 224 7.02 7.73 0.56
C CYS A 224 5.52 7.82 0.89
N PHE A 225 5.05 7.25 2.00
CA PHE A 225 3.64 7.38 2.41
C PHE A 225 3.24 8.82 2.73
N ALA A 226 4.16 9.64 3.28
CA ALA A 226 3.95 11.07 3.47
C ALA A 226 3.75 11.80 2.15
N TYR A 227 4.53 11.48 1.12
CA TYR A 227 4.32 12.01 -0.21
C TYR A 227 2.95 11.61 -0.79
N LEU A 228 2.54 10.35 -0.64
CA LEU A 228 1.24 9.87 -1.14
C LEU A 228 0.06 10.57 -0.46
N ALA A 229 0.13 10.77 0.85
CA ALA A 229 -0.88 11.54 1.59
C ALA A 229 -0.93 13.01 1.13
N PHE A 230 0.23 13.63 0.91
CA PHE A 230 0.34 14.98 0.37
C PHE A 230 -0.25 15.10 -1.03
N PHE A 231 0.08 14.15 -1.92
CA PHE A 231 -0.45 14.07 -3.28
C PHE A 231 -1.98 14.01 -3.27
N ALA A 232 -2.55 13.13 -2.46
CA ALA A 232 -4.00 12.96 -2.33
C ALA A 232 -4.70 14.27 -1.93
N GLN A 233 -4.13 15.00 -0.97
CA GLN A 233 -4.66 16.28 -0.52
C GLN A 233 -4.54 17.38 -1.59
N LYS A 234 -3.37 17.50 -2.21
CA LYS A 234 -3.10 18.56 -3.20
C LYS A 234 -3.95 18.37 -4.46
N VAL A 235 -3.98 17.15 -5.01
CA VAL A 235 -4.76 16.84 -6.22
C VAL A 235 -6.26 16.80 -5.93
N GLY A 236 -6.67 16.36 -4.73
CA GLY A 236 -8.06 16.49 -4.28
C GLY A 236 -8.55 17.94 -4.28
N THR A 237 -7.72 18.86 -3.79
CA THR A 237 -8.04 20.30 -3.75
C THR A 237 -8.05 20.93 -5.14
N LEU A 238 -7.11 20.56 -6.01
CA LEU A 238 -7.05 21.02 -7.41
C LEU A 238 -8.32 20.66 -8.19
N HIS A 239 -8.83 19.44 -8.00
CA HIS A 239 -10.07 19.03 -8.66
C HIS A 239 -11.33 19.71 -8.11
N GLN A 240 -11.34 20.10 -6.84
CA GLN A 240 -12.45 20.86 -6.26
C GLN A 240 -12.47 22.32 -6.72
N LYS A 241 -11.30 22.91 -6.99
CA LYS A 241 -11.19 24.29 -7.51
C LYS A 241 -11.55 24.42 -8.99
N ASN A 242 -11.45 23.31 -9.74
CA ASN A 242 -11.69 23.25 -11.18
C ASN A 242 -13.04 22.58 -11.54
N ALA A 243 -13.88 22.27 -10.55
CA ALA A 243 -15.23 21.72 -10.70
C ALA A 243 -16.27 22.81 -10.44
#